data_AF-A0A521RTX9-F1
#
_entry.id   AF-A0A521RTX9-F1
#
_cell.length_a   1.000
_cell.length_b   1.000
_cell.length_c   1.000
_cell.angle_alpha   90.00
_cell.angle_beta   90.00
_cell.angle_gamma   90.00
#
_symmetry.space_group_name_H-M   'P 1'
#
loop_
_entity.id
_entity.type
_entity.pdbx_description
1 polymer ?
#
loop_
_entity_poly.entity_id
_entity_poly.type
_entity_poly.pdbx_seq_one_letter_code
_entity_poly.pdbx_strand_id
1 'polypeptide(L)'
;MILPNGGLILTSRCAARNAAEYLLLAIDHPEASRNQAYNCTDDEQFTQRQWVELISRGAGRPLEIFSLPEELATPAEPLTRMLGGSNHCLLDNAKARAELGYRDQISARDALHETAAWYLANPLAGNDAANHPDPFDYAAEDRLMAAYRRGVAAIQAEAPFPKATFHHSYAHPKTPGQGPDHRGR
;
A
#
# COMPACT_ATOMS: atom_id res chain seq x y z
N MET A 1 -9.06 7.12 8.37
CA MET A 1 -9.10 6.64 6.98
C MET A 1 -9.28 5.14 6.98
N ILE A 2 -10.28 4.66 6.24
CA ILE A 2 -10.56 3.22 6.10
C ILE A 2 -9.75 2.67 4.93
N LEU A 3 -9.15 1.49 5.09
CA LEU A 3 -8.52 0.73 4.01
C LEU A 3 -8.95 -0.75 4.06
N PRO A 4 -9.12 -1.42 2.91
CA PRO A 4 -9.42 -2.84 2.86
C PRO A 4 -8.20 -3.67 3.27
N ASN A 5 -8.42 -4.77 3.99
CA ASN A 5 -7.43 -5.82 4.24
C ASN A 5 -6.08 -5.28 4.74
N GLY A 6 -6.13 -4.31 5.66
CA GLY A 6 -4.96 -3.67 6.24
C GLY A 6 -4.25 -2.67 5.31
N GLY A 7 -4.73 -2.45 4.10
CA GLY A 7 -4.07 -1.64 3.07
C GLY A 7 -2.83 -2.32 2.49
N LEU A 8 -2.80 -3.65 2.49
CA LEU A 8 -1.61 -4.44 2.11
C LEU A 8 -1.38 -4.53 0.60
N ILE A 9 -2.33 -4.07 -0.21
CA ILE A 9 -2.25 -4.12 -1.67
C ILE A 9 -1.01 -3.38 -2.17
N LEU A 10 -0.37 -3.96 -3.18
CA LEU A 10 0.77 -3.38 -3.89
C LEU A 10 0.35 -3.18 -5.35
N THR A 11 0.50 -1.96 -5.84
CA THR A 11 0.30 -1.64 -7.25
C THR A 11 1.50 -0.85 -7.70
N SER A 12 2.20 -1.31 -8.75
CA SER A 12 3.32 -0.58 -9.32
C SER A 12 2.88 0.84 -9.69
N ARG A 13 3.60 1.80 -9.14
CA ARG A 13 3.48 3.23 -9.43
C ARG A 13 4.80 3.72 -10.00
N CYS A 14 4.71 4.83 -10.73
CA CYS A 14 5.87 5.53 -11.23
C CYS A 14 5.69 7.02 -11.01
N ALA A 15 6.65 7.67 -10.38
CA ALA A 15 6.70 9.13 -10.32
C ALA A 15 6.76 9.69 -11.75
N ALA A 16 6.08 10.80 -12.01
CA ALA A 16 6.01 11.38 -13.36
C ALA A 16 7.41 11.70 -13.94
N ARG A 17 8.35 12.13 -13.09
CA ARG A 17 9.75 12.36 -13.48
C ARG A 17 10.48 11.08 -13.88
N ASN A 18 10.27 10.00 -13.13
CA ASN A 18 10.82 8.68 -13.43
C ASN A 18 10.22 8.13 -14.73
N ALA A 19 8.91 8.28 -14.94
CA ALA A 19 8.23 7.93 -16.18
C ALA A 19 8.78 8.70 -17.40
N ALA A 20 9.09 9.99 -17.23
CA ALA A 20 9.71 10.79 -18.29
C ALA A 20 11.11 10.29 -18.63
N GLU A 21 11.90 9.87 -17.64
CA GLU A 21 13.23 9.29 -17.87
C GLU A 21 13.19 8.02 -18.72
N TYR A 22 12.23 7.12 -18.47
CA TYR A 22 12.04 5.95 -19.35
C TYR A 22 11.84 6.35 -20.82
N LEU A 23 11.03 7.39 -21.06
CA LEU A 23 10.76 7.88 -22.41
C LEU A 23 12.02 8.48 -23.05
N LEU A 24 12.75 9.33 -22.31
CA LEU A 24 13.99 9.94 -22.80
C LEU A 24 15.04 8.88 -23.13
N LEU A 25 15.25 7.90 -22.24
CA LEU A 25 16.18 6.80 -22.50
C LEU A 25 15.76 5.94 -23.69
N ALA A 26 14.46 5.69 -23.88
CA ALA A 26 13.99 4.95 -25.05
C ALA A 26 14.27 5.70 -26.36
N ILE A 27 14.18 7.03 -26.35
CA ILE A 27 14.51 7.90 -27.49
C ILE A 27 16.03 7.93 -27.74
N ASP A 28 16.83 8.04 -26.68
CA ASP A 28 18.29 8.16 -26.76
C ASP A 28 18.99 6.83 -27.09
N HIS A 29 18.33 5.69 -26.85
CA HIS A 29 18.83 4.35 -27.14
C HIS A 29 17.98 3.61 -28.20
N PRO A 30 17.84 4.15 -29.44
CA PRO A 30 16.90 3.64 -30.43
C PRO A 30 17.20 2.23 -30.92
N GLU A 31 18.46 1.80 -30.92
CA GLU A 31 18.82 0.41 -31.29
C GLU A 31 18.42 -0.60 -30.19
N ALA A 32 18.47 -0.21 -28.91
CA ALA A 32 18.03 -1.06 -27.82
C ALA A 32 16.50 -1.06 -27.69
N SER A 33 15.86 0.09 -27.85
CA SER A 33 14.42 0.28 -27.59
C SER A 33 13.51 -0.12 -28.76
N ARG A 34 14.04 -0.25 -29.98
CA ARG A 34 13.25 -0.60 -31.17
C ARG A 34 12.48 -1.92 -30.96
N ASN A 35 11.17 -1.86 -31.19
CA ASN A 35 10.23 -2.98 -31.04
C ASN A 35 10.23 -3.61 -29.63
N GLN A 36 10.63 -2.85 -28.61
CA GLN A 36 10.58 -3.28 -27.23
C GLN A 36 9.38 -2.68 -26.49
N ALA A 37 8.92 -3.40 -25.47
CA ALA A 37 8.06 -2.87 -24.41
C ALA A 37 8.84 -2.89 -23.10
N TYR A 38 8.64 -1.85 -22.30
CA TYR A 38 9.21 -1.68 -20.96
C TYR A 38 8.11 -1.31 -19.97
N ASN A 39 8.16 -1.87 -18.77
CA ASN A 39 7.30 -1.42 -17.67
C ASN A 39 7.93 -0.19 -17.03
N CYS A 40 7.15 0.89 -16.89
CA CYS A 40 7.57 2.08 -16.17
C CYS A 40 7.07 1.99 -14.72
N THR A 41 8.00 1.79 -13.78
CA THR A 41 7.71 1.68 -12.35
C THR A 41 8.91 2.15 -11.55
N ASP A 42 8.68 2.81 -10.42
CA ASP A 42 9.75 3.19 -9.51
C ASP A 42 10.43 1.92 -8.94
N ASP A 43 11.72 2.02 -8.59
CA ASP A 43 12.47 0.90 -8.00
C ASP A 43 11.93 0.53 -6.60
N GLU A 44 11.47 1.53 -5.85
CA GLU A 44 10.80 1.34 -4.55
C GLU A 44 9.28 1.39 -4.72
N GLN A 45 8.61 0.32 -4.28
CA GLN A 45 7.15 0.23 -4.24
C GLN A 45 6.65 0.13 -2.80
N PHE A 46 5.46 0.65 -2.57
CA PHE A 46 4.86 0.72 -1.24
C PHE A 46 3.46 0.13 -1.26
N THR A 47 3.09 -0.50 -0.15
CA THR A 47 1.69 -0.89 0.08
C THR A 47 0.79 0.34 0.09
N GLN A 48 -0.50 0.16 -0.18
CA GLN A 48 -1.48 1.26 -0.10
C GLN A 48 -1.48 1.94 1.27
N ARG A 49 -1.33 1.17 2.36
CA ARG A 49 -1.13 1.70 3.72
C ARG A 49 0.08 2.62 3.80
N GLN A 50 1.23 2.18 3.33
CA GLN A 50 2.46 2.97 3.37
C GLN A 50 2.34 4.24 2.51
N TRP A 51 1.66 4.18 1.36
CA TRP A 51 1.32 5.36 0.57
C TRP A 51 0.55 6.40 1.39
N VAL A 52 -0.52 5.98 2.06
CA VAL A 52 -1.33 6.84 2.93
C VAL A 52 -0.48 7.41 4.08
N GLU A 53 0.36 6.59 4.70
CA GLU A 53 1.25 7.03 5.79
C GLU A 53 2.27 8.08 5.31
N LEU A 54 2.87 7.88 4.14
CA LEU A 54 3.84 8.83 3.55
C LEU A 54 3.17 10.16 3.16
N ILE A 55 2.04 10.09 2.45
CA ILE A 55 1.29 11.27 2.03
C ILE A 55 0.79 12.06 3.24
N SER A 56 0.16 11.40 4.21
CA SER A 56 -0.40 12.09 5.39
C SER A 56 0.66 12.73 6.28
N ARG A 57 1.83 12.08 6.43
CA ARG A 57 3.00 12.69 7.08
C ARG A 57 3.52 13.89 6.29
N GLY A 58 3.63 13.78 4.97
CA GLY A 58 4.01 14.89 4.09
C GLY A 58 3.04 16.07 4.14
N ALA A 59 1.75 15.78 4.34
CA ALA A 59 0.71 16.80 4.49
C ALA A 59 0.66 17.43 5.91
N GLY A 60 1.54 17.01 6.83
CA GLY A 60 1.64 17.57 8.18
C GLY A 60 0.68 16.96 9.21
N ARG A 61 -0.16 15.99 8.83
CA ARG A 61 -1.08 15.33 9.78
C ARG A 61 -1.20 13.84 9.46
N PRO A 62 -0.50 12.97 10.21
CA PRO A 62 -0.63 11.52 10.05
C PRO A 62 -2.08 11.08 10.23
N LEU A 63 -2.58 10.27 9.30
CA LEU A 63 -3.93 9.69 9.39
C LEU A 63 -3.91 8.38 10.17
N GLU A 64 -4.91 8.17 11.01
CA GLU A 64 -5.18 6.84 11.57
C GLU A 64 -5.79 5.95 10.50
N ILE A 65 -5.23 4.76 10.32
CA ILE A 65 -5.70 3.78 9.33
C ILE A 65 -6.51 2.71 10.06
N PHE A 66 -7.79 2.62 9.69
CA PHE A 66 -8.71 1.60 10.16
C PHE A 66 -8.90 0.53 9.09
N SER A 67 -8.66 -0.74 9.44
CA SER A 67 -8.77 -1.85 8.50
C SER A 67 -10.19 -2.43 8.51
N LEU A 68 -10.75 -2.65 7.32
CA LEU A 68 -11.98 -3.42 7.12
C LEU A 68 -11.76 -4.56 6.12
N PRO A 69 -12.58 -5.64 6.14
CA PRO A 69 -12.72 -6.52 4.97
C PRO A 69 -13.11 -5.70 3.74
N GLU A 70 -12.68 -6.14 2.55
CA GLU A 70 -12.93 -5.44 1.29
C GLU A 70 -14.42 -5.11 1.06
N GLU A 71 -15.30 -6.06 1.38
CA GLU A 71 -16.75 -5.94 1.20
C GLU A 71 -17.39 -4.83 2.05
N LEU A 72 -16.68 -4.36 3.08
CA LEU A 72 -17.12 -3.29 3.98
C LEU A 72 -16.28 -2.02 3.81
N ALA A 73 -15.22 -2.03 3.01
CA ALA A 73 -14.28 -0.92 2.86
C ALA A 73 -14.70 0.06 1.75
N THR A 74 -16.00 0.29 1.56
CA THR A 74 -16.53 1.15 0.48
C THR A 74 -15.92 2.56 0.43
N PRO A 75 -15.54 3.23 1.55
CA PRO A 75 -14.87 4.53 1.47
C PRO A 75 -13.52 4.48 0.74
N ALA A 76 -12.88 3.32 0.65
CA ALA A 76 -11.60 3.15 -0.03
C ALA A 76 -11.73 2.76 -1.52
N GLU A 77 -12.95 2.55 -2.03
CA GLU A 77 -13.19 2.15 -3.43
C GLU A 77 -12.50 3.05 -4.46
N PRO A 78 -12.48 4.40 -4.33
CA PRO A 78 -11.75 5.26 -5.25
C PRO A 78 -10.25 4.90 -5.39
N LEU A 79 -9.66 4.32 -4.34
CA LEU A 79 -8.25 3.94 -4.31
C LEU A 79 -8.00 2.52 -4.82
N THR A 80 -9.01 1.65 -4.83
CA THR A 80 -8.90 0.23 -5.20
C THR A 80 -9.63 -0.14 -6.49
N ARG A 81 -10.37 0.79 -7.10
CA ARG A 81 -11.25 0.56 -8.27
C ARG A 81 -10.67 -0.29 -9.41
N MET A 82 -9.36 -0.22 -9.66
CA MET A 82 -8.73 -0.93 -10.79
C MET A 82 -8.41 -2.40 -10.52
N LEU A 83 -8.05 -2.75 -9.27
CA LEU A 83 -7.54 -4.08 -8.93
C LEU A 83 -8.30 -4.74 -7.76
N GLY A 84 -9.26 -4.04 -7.17
CA GLY A 84 -9.91 -4.46 -5.93
C GLY A 84 -9.00 -4.32 -4.71
N GLY A 85 -9.57 -4.66 -3.55
CA GLY A 85 -8.97 -4.63 -2.22
C GLY A 85 -8.02 -5.80 -1.92
N SER A 86 -7.88 -6.75 -2.85
CA SER A 86 -7.22 -8.04 -2.61
C SER A 86 -6.19 -8.46 -3.67
N ASN A 87 -6.06 -7.74 -4.79
CA ASN A 87 -5.11 -8.12 -5.85
C ASN A 87 -3.91 -7.19 -5.91
N HIS A 88 -2.72 -7.77 -5.92
CA HIS A 88 -1.48 -7.05 -6.17
C HIS A 88 -1.17 -7.02 -7.67
N CYS A 89 -0.58 -5.92 -8.13
CA CYS A 89 0.00 -5.80 -9.47
C CYS A 89 1.38 -5.18 -9.33
N LEU A 90 2.42 -6.01 -9.35
CA LEU A 90 3.81 -5.56 -9.34
C LEU A 90 4.44 -5.86 -10.69
N LEU A 91 5.05 -4.84 -11.27
CA LEU A 91 5.75 -4.90 -12.54
C LEU A 91 7.25 -4.89 -12.30
N ASP A 92 7.98 -5.62 -13.13
CA ASP A 92 9.44 -5.62 -13.12
C ASP A 92 9.99 -4.61 -14.14
N ASN A 93 10.91 -3.76 -13.71
CA ASN A 93 11.63 -2.81 -14.56
C ASN A 93 13.06 -3.24 -14.90
N ALA A 94 13.50 -4.45 -14.51
CA ALA A 94 14.86 -4.93 -14.72
C ALA A 94 15.30 -4.86 -16.19
N LYS A 95 14.39 -5.08 -17.13
CA LYS A 95 14.67 -4.97 -18.56
C LYS A 95 15.13 -3.56 -18.96
N ALA A 96 14.41 -2.53 -18.53
CA ALA A 96 14.80 -1.14 -18.80
C ALA A 96 16.11 -0.78 -18.10
N ARG A 97 16.31 -1.27 -16.87
CA ARG A 97 17.56 -1.09 -16.11
C ARG A 97 18.76 -1.72 -16.83
N ALA A 98 18.55 -2.84 -17.51
CA ALA A 98 19.60 -3.59 -18.21
C ALA A 98 19.88 -3.05 -19.62
N GLU A 99 18.83 -2.79 -20.40
CA GLU A 99 18.96 -2.41 -21.82
C GLU A 99 19.10 -0.90 -22.03
N LEU A 100 18.44 -0.09 -21.21
CA LEU A 100 18.41 1.37 -21.33
C LEU A 100 19.24 2.07 -20.25
N GLY A 101 19.77 1.33 -19.27
CA GLY A 101 20.51 1.90 -18.15
C GLY A 101 19.63 2.66 -17.13
N TYR A 102 18.30 2.49 -17.19
CA TYR A 102 17.35 3.24 -16.35
C TYR A 102 17.70 3.22 -14.86
N ARG A 103 17.54 4.37 -14.20
CA ARG A 103 17.54 4.55 -12.75
C ARG A 103 16.54 5.63 -12.38
N ASP A 104 15.93 5.50 -11.20
CA ASP A 104 15.04 6.53 -10.66
C ASP A 104 15.77 7.88 -10.56
N GLN A 105 15.15 8.93 -11.13
CA GLN A 105 15.61 10.31 -11.04
C GLN A 105 15.17 10.98 -9.72
N ILE A 106 14.14 10.43 -9.09
CA ILE A 106 13.63 10.82 -7.78
C ILE A 106 13.16 9.56 -7.04
N SER A 107 13.39 9.50 -5.72
CA SER A 107 12.85 8.38 -4.93
C SER A 107 11.32 8.43 -4.91
N ALA A 108 10.66 7.27 -4.86
CA ALA A 108 9.20 7.21 -4.75
C ALA A 108 8.68 7.96 -3.51
N ARG A 109 9.43 7.92 -2.40
CA ARG A 109 9.15 8.69 -1.18
C ARG A 109 9.16 10.20 -1.41
N ASP A 110 10.21 10.73 -2.05
CA ASP A 110 10.33 12.17 -2.27
C ASP A 110 9.28 12.67 -3.27
N ALA A 111 9.00 11.89 -4.31
CA ALA A 111 7.92 12.18 -5.26
C ALA A 111 6.55 12.25 -4.58
N LEU A 112 6.28 11.37 -3.62
CA LEU A 112 5.07 11.41 -2.79
C LEU A 112 4.99 12.68 -1.93
N HIS A 113 6.10 13.05 -1.28
CA HIS A 113 6.16 14.27 -0.47
C HIS A 113 5.94 15.53 -1.32
N GLU A 114 6.57 15.62 -2.50
CA GLU A 114 6.39 16.73 -3.43
C GLU A 114 4.94 16.81 -3.93
N THR A 115 4.34 15.66 -4.25
CA THR A 115 2.94 15.60 -4.67
C THR A 115 2.01 16.10 -3.57
N ALA A 116 2.22 15.66 -2.32
CA ALA A 116 1.43 16.12 -1.17
C ALA A 116 1.59 17.63 -0.94
N ALA A 117 2.81 18.16 -1.00
CA ALA A 117 3.08 19.59 -0.86
C ALA A 117 2.41 20.40 -1.98
N TRP A 118 2.44 19.88 -3.22
CA TRP A 118 1.80 20.52 -4.36
C TRP A 118 0.28 20.63 -4.16
N TYR A 119 -0.40 19.57 -3.74
CA TYR A 119 -1.84 19.60 -3.50
C TYR A 119 -2.25 20.48 -2.30
N LEU A 120 -1.39 20.63 -1.30
CA LEU A 120 -1.62 21.59 -0.21
C LEU A 120 -1.51 23.04 -0.70
N ALA A 121 -0.54 23.33 -1.57
CA ALA A 121 -0.37 24.66 -2.15
C ALA A 121 -1.37 24.96 -3.28
N ASN A 122 -1.91 23.92 -3.91
CA ASN A 122 -2.86 24.00 -5.02
C ASN A 122 -4.09 23.13 -4.73
N PRO A 123 -4.96 23.55 -3.78
CA PRO A 123 -6.17 22.81 -3.47
C PRO A 123 -7.05 22.62 -4.71
N LEU A 124 -7.76 21.49 -4.78
CA LEU A 124 -8.74 21.24 -5.84
C LEU A 124 -9.80 22.35 -5.84
N ALA A 125 -10.14 22.84 -7.03
CA ALA A 125 -11.10 23.90 -7.22
C ALA A 125 -12.00 23.64 -8.44
N GLY A 126 -13.16 24.30 -8.48
CA GLY A 126 -14.09 24.22 -9.61
C GLY A 126 -14.51 22.78 -9.93
N ASN A 127 -14.40 22.40 -11.21
CA ASN A 127 -14.81 21.08 -11.69
C ASN A 127 -13.96 19.95 -11.11
N ASP A 128 -12.68 20.19 -10.78
CA ASP A 128 -11.81 19.15 -10.25
C ASP A 128 -12.24 18.74 -8.83
N ALA A 129 -12.71 19.69 -8.03
CA ALA A 129 -13.31 19.41 -6.73
C ALA A 129 -14.67 18.71 -6.87
N ALA A 130 -15.51 19.17 -7.83
CA ALA A 130 -16.85 18.61 -8.04
C ALA A 130 -16.83 17.18 -8.60
N ASN A 131 -15.81 16.83 -9.39
CA ASN A 131 -15.66 15.51 -9.99
C ASN A 131 -14.84 14.54 -9.12
N HIS A 132 -14.43 14.95 -7.92
CA HIS A 132 -13.70 14.06 -7.03
C HIS A 132 -14.61 12.90 -6.59
N PRO A 133 -14.18 11.63 -6.75
CA PRO A 133 -15.03 10.48 -6.50
C PRO A 133 -15.30 10.21 -5.01
N ASP A 134 -14.49 10.78 -4.11
CA ASP A 134 -14.68 10.64 -2.67
C ASP A 134 -15.67 11.72 -2.15
N PRO A 135 -16.76 11.32 -1.47
CA PRO A 135 -17.71 12.27 -0.87
C PRO A 135 -17.18 12.96 0.40
N PHE A 136 -16.05 12.52 0.96
CA PHE A 136 -15.48 13.00 2.23
C PHE A 136 -16.45 12.97 3.42
N ASP A 137 -17.37 11.99 3.46
CA ASP A 137 -18.31 11.81 4.59
C ASP A 137 -17.64 11.08 5.78
N TYR A 138 -16.81 11.82 6.52
CA TYR A 138 -16.13 11.32 7.71
C TYR A 138 -17.10 10.83 8.80
N ALA A 139 -18.30 11.40 8.89
CA ALA A 139 -19.31 10.94 9.84
C ALA A 139 -19.86 9.56 9.45
N ALA A 140 -19.99 9.26 8.15
CA ALA A 140 -20.31 7.91 7.69
C ALA A 140 -19.17 6.93 7.98
N GLU A 141 -17.91 7.33 7.78
CA GLU A 141 -16.76 6.50 8.18
C GLU A 141 -16.83 6.13 9.68
N ASP A 142 -17.08 7.11 10.55
CA ASP A 142 -17.22 6.89 12.00
C ASP A 142 -18.35 5.92 12.35
N ARG A 143 -19.52 6.07 11.70
CA ARG A 143 -20.64 5.14 11.88
C ARG A 143 -20.28 3.72 11.45
N LEU A 144 -19.59 3.57 10.33
CA LEU A 144 -19.14 2.29 9.79
C LEU A 144 -18.11 1.62 10.72
N MET A 145 -17.10 2.35 11.17
CA MET A 145 -16.09 1.85 12.13
C MET A 145 -16.74 1.39 13.44
N ALA A 146 -17.69 2.16 13.97
CA ALA A 146 -18.42 1.80 15.18
C ALA A 146 -19.30 0.56 14.98
N ALA A 147 -20.00 0.46 13.83
CA ALA A 147 -20.80 -0.70 13.49
C ALA A 147 -19.95 -1.97 13.36
N TYR A 148 -18.80 -1.88 12.68
CA TYR A 148 -17.88 -3.00 12.52
C TYR A 148 -17.35 -3.50 13.86
N ARG A 149 -16.91 -2.61 14.75
CA ARG A 149 -16.45 -2.98 16.11
C ARG A 149 -17.53 -3.73 16.90
N ARG A 150 -18.79 -3.28 16.84
CA ARG A 150 -19.92 -3.99 17.47
C ARG A 150 -20.17 -5.36 16.83
N GLY A 151 -20.10 -5.45 15.50
CA GLY A 151 -20.26 -6.70 14.77
C GLY A 151 -19.20 -7.74 15.14
N VAL A 152 -17.93 -7.34 15.19
CA VAL A 152 -16.82 -8.21 15.62
C VAL A 152 -17.07 -8.74 17.03
N ALA A 153 -17.45 -7.87 17.98
CA ALA A 153 -17.74 -8.29 19.35
C ALA A 153 -18.92 -9.28 19.42
N ALA A 154 -19.98 -9.05 18.63
CA ALA A 154 -21.14 -9.93 18.57
C ALA A 154 -20.77 -11.31 18.01
N ILE A 155 -20.01 -11.37 16.91
CA ILE A 155 -19.55 -12.63 16.30
C ILE A 155 -18.66 -13.42 17.26
N GLN A 156 -17.76 -12.75 17.98
CA GLN A 156 -16.90 -13.40 18.97
C GLN A 156 -17.68 -14.00 20.14
N ALA A 157 -18.78 -13.35 20.54
CA ALA A 157 -19.67 -13.85 21.59
C ALA A 157 -20.51 -15.05 21.12
N GLU A 158 -21.02 -14.99 19.88
CA GLU A 158 -21.85 -16.04 19.29
C GLU A 158 -21.04 -17.31 18.95
N ALA A 159 -19.85 -17.13 18.40
CA ALA A 159 -19.01 -18.21 17.92
C ALA A 159 -17.58 -18.12 18.52
N PRO A 160 -17.43 -18.37 19.84
CA PRO A 160 -16.13 -18.33 20.47
C PRO A 160 -15.24 -19.45 19.91
N PHE A 161 -14.12 -19.07 19.28
CA PHE A 161 -13.12 -20.03 18.82
C PHE A 161 -12.06 -20.27 19.90
N PRO A 162 -11.79 -21.52 20.31
CA PRO A 162 -10.77 -21.81 21.32
C PRO A 162 -9.40 -21.28 20.90
N LYS A 163 -8.74 -20.53 21.78
CA LYS A 163 -7.35 -20.10 21.54
C LYS A 163 -6.45 -21.32 21.61
N ALA A 164 -5.71 -21.57 20.52
CA ALA A 164 -4.70 -22.62 20.52
C ALA A 164 -3.59 -22.27 21.52
N THR A 165 -3.22 -23.23 22.35
CA THR A 165 -2.02 -23.11 23.19
C THR A 165 -0.81 -23.38 22.31
N PHE A 166 -0.08 -22.33 21.92
CA PHE A 166 1.14 -22.49 21.15
C PHE A 166 2.25 -23.04 22.03
N HIS A 167 2.85 -24.14 21.59
CA HIS A 167 4.07 -24.64 22.19
C HIS A 167 5.14 -24.74 21.12
N HIS A 168 6.22 -23.98 21.27
CA HIS A 168 7.34 -23.95 20.32
C HIS A 168 7.91 -25.34 20.08
N SER A 169 8.10 -25.78 18.83
CA SER A 169 8.44 -27.18 18.48
C SER A 169 9.74 -27.71 19.07
N TYR A 170 10.73 -26.84 19.30
CA TYR A 170 12.02 -27.22 19.90
C TYR A 170 12.08 -26.85 21.37
N ALA A 171 12.84 -27.64 22.13
CA ALA A 171 13.33 -27.23 23.44
C ALA A 171 14.22 -25.99 23.31
N HIS A 172 14.10 -25.10 24.29
CA HIS A 172 14.97 -23.94 24.45
C HIS A 172 15.90 -24.18 25.64
N PRO A 173 16.95 -24.99 25.48
CA PRO A 173 17.92 -25.20 26.54
C PRO A 173 18.61 -23.87 26.84
N LYS A 174 18.52 -23.44 28.10
CA LYS A 174 19.17 -22.23 28.62
C LYS A 174 20.66 -22.48 28.88
N THR A 175 21.08 -23.74 28.95
CA THR A 175 22.49 -24.13 29.08
C THR A 175 22.86 -25.22 28.07
N PRO A 176 24.09 -25.24 27.53
CA PRO A 176 24.57 -26.32 26.69
C PRO A 176 24.45 -27.67 27.40
N GLY A 177 23.91 -28.69 26.73
CA GLY A 177 23.79 -30.05 27.28
C GLY A 177 22.66 -30.25 28.30
N GLN A 178 21.72 -29.30 28.44
CA GLN A 178 20.61 -29.36 29.41
C GLN A 178 19.67 -30.58 29.23
N GLY A 179 19.79 -31.33 28.13
CA GLY A 179 18.93 -32.46 27.83
C GLY A 179 17.51 -32.02 27.48
N PRO A 180 16.56 -32.96 27.43
CA PRO A 180 15.21 -32.67 26.98
C PRO A 180 14.47 -31.68 27.91
N ASP A 181 13.59 -30.86 27.36
CA ASP A 181 12.76 -29.95 28.15
C ASP A 181 11.66 -30.68 28.95
N HIS A 182 10.85 -29.93 29.70
CA HIS A 182 9.71 -30.46 30.48
C HIS A 182 8.65 -31.18 29.63
N ARG A 183 8.76 -31.15 28.30
CA ARG A 183 7.89 -31.85 27.34
C ARG A 183 8.64 -32.97 26.60
N GLY A 184 9.85 -33.30 27.01
CA GLY A 184 10.64 -34.42 26.48
C GLY A 184 11.25 -34.19 25.11
N ARG A 185 11.42 -32.92 24.70
CA ARG A 185 12.01 -32.52 23.41
C ARG A 185 13.45 -32.09 23.56
#